data_AF-A0A3R9S9E5-F1
#
_entry.id   AF-A0A3R9S9E5-F1
#
_cell.length_a   1.000
_cell.length_b   1.000
_cell.length_c   1.000
_cell.angle_alpha   90.00
_cell.angle_beta   90.00
_cell.angle_gamma   90.00
#
_symmetry.space_group_name_H-M   'P 1'
#
loop_
_entity.id
_entity.type
_entity.pdbx_description
1 polymer ?
#
loop_
_entity_poly.entity_id
_entity_poly.type
_entity_poly.pdbx_seq_one_letter_code
_entity_poly.pdbx_strand_id
1 'polypeptide(L)'
;NVNVTASEDSRTVGASGMVGDRFSYGASVSHQDYANPTFNANGRYRTNYATVGGSYSIADSYQQAMVSLSGSVVAHSDGILFGPEQGQTMVLVHAPDAAGAKVNNTVGLSVNKAGYAVVPYVTPYRLNDITLDPQEMSSEVELEETSQRIAPFAGAIAKVDFATKTGYAVYINSKTADGNSLPFAAQVFNQKDEAVGIVAQGSMIYLRTPLAQDSLYVKWGDESNERCSVEYNISNQLRNKQQSIVMTEAVCK
;
A
#
# COMPACT_ATOMS: atom_id res chain seq x y z
N ASN A 1 0.49 -26.61 8.07
CA ASN A 1 -0.14 -27.67 7.25
C ASN A 1 0.72 -28.92 7.29
N VAL A 2 0.10 -30.10 7.42
CA VAL A 2 0.80 -31.39 7.43
C VAL A 2 0.21 -32.24 6.32
N ASN A 3 1.07 -32.80 5.48
CA ASN A 3 0.69 -33.62 4.35
C ASN A 3 1.36 -34.99 4.47
N VAL A 4 0.58 -36.04 4.24
CA VAL A 4 1.07 -37.42 4.21
C VAL A 4 0.66 -38.03 2.89
N THR A 5 1.61 -38.57 2.15
CA THR A 5 1.38 -39.29 0.88
C THR A 5 2.00 -40.67 1.00
N ALA A 6 1.22 -41.71 0.71
CA ALA A 6 1.68 -43.09 0.72
C ALA A 6 1.24 -43.77 -0.58
N SER A 7 2.17 -44.48 -1.21
CA SER A 7 1.99 -45.38 -2.34
C SER A 7 2.43 -46.79 -1.94
N GLU A 8 2.31 -47.78 -2.84
CA GLU A 8 2.79 -49.14 -2.60
C GLU A 8 4.27 -49.16 -2.19
N ASP A 9 5.11 -48.39 -2.89
CA ASP A 9 6.57 -48.41 -2.69
C ASP A 9 7.14 -47.14 -2.05
N SER A 10 6.33 -46.16 -1.65
CA SER A 10 6.85 -44.91 -1.08
C SER A 10 5.96 -44.25 -0.04
N ARG A 11 6.58 -43.63 0.96
CA ARG A 11 5.90 -42.93 2.07
C ARG A 11 6.57 -41.60 2.31
N THR A 12 5.82 -40.51 2.20
CA THR A 12 6.29 -39.15 2.45
C THR A 12 5.42 -38.49 3.52
N VAL A 13 6.07 -37.95 4.53
CA VAL A 13 5.44 -37.13 5.59
C VAL A 13 6.12 -35.77 5.56
N GLY A 14 5.33 -34.70 5.43
CA GLY A 14 5.85 -33.34 5.42
C GLY A 14 4.98 -32.36 6.20
N ALA A 15 5.63 -31.32 6.70
CA ALA A 15 4.99 -30.17 7.33
C ALA A 15 5.47 -28.90 6.63
N SER A 16 4.56 -27.96 6.41
CA SER A 16 4.86 -26.64 5.86
C SER A 16 4.06 -25.55 6.54
N GLY A 17 4.59 -24.33 6.51
CA GLY A 17 3.98 -23.17 7.12
C GLY A 17 4.44 -21.86 6.46
N MET A 18 3.84 -20.78 6.92
CA MET A 18 4.21 -19.42 6.54
C MET A 18 4.24 -18.55 7.80
N VAL A 19 5.23 -17.66 7.91
CA VAL A 19 5.33 -16.65 8.95
C VAL A 19 5.05 -15.29 8.33
N GLY A 20 3.98 -14.65 8.79
CA GLY A 20 3.43 -13.46 8.15
C GLY A 20 3.13 -13.75 6.67
N ASP A 21 3.51 -12.79 5.82
CA ASP A 21 3.17 -12.81 4.39
C ASP A 21 4.38 -13.12 3.50
N ARG A 22 5.60 -13.14 4.06
CA ARG A 22 6.83 -13.10 3.28
C ARG A 22 7.70 -14.35 3.40
N PHE A 23 7.55 -15.14 4.47
CA PHE A 23 8.41 -16.29 4.73
C PHE A 23 7.61 -17.58 4.71
N SER A 24 7.89 -18.48 3.76
CA SER A 24 7.38 -19.85 3.78
C SER A 24 8.50 -20.83 4.10
N TYR A 25 8.14 -21.91 4.79
CA TYR A 25 9.08 -22.96 5.15
C TYR A 25 8.40 -24.33 5.08
N GLY A 26 9.21 -25.37 4.91
CA GLY A 26 8.75 -26.74 4.85
C GLY A 26 9.84 -27.72 5.26
N ALA A 27 9.42 -28.87 5.76
CA ALA A 27 10.28 -30.01 6.03
C ALA A 27 9.51 -31.29 5.70
N SER A 28 10.19 -32.27 5.13
CA SER A 28 9.59 -33.56 4.80
C SER A 28 10.60 -34.69 4.92
N VAL A 29 10.12 -35.85 5.37
CA VAL A 29 10.83 -37.12 5.35
C VAL A 29 10.13 -38.02 4.34
N SER A 30 10.89 -38.58 3.40
CA SER A 30 10.42 -39.54 2.41
C SER A 30 11.23 -40.83 2.51
N HIS A 31 10.54 -41.97 2.45
CA HIS A 31 11.15 -43.29 2.35
C HIS A 31 10.57 -44.01 1.13
N GLN A 32 11.44 -44.66 0.36
CA GLN A 32 11.08 -45.46 -0.79
C GLN A 32 11.61 -46.87 -0.58
N ASP A 33 10.85 -47.88 -0.97
CA ASP A 33 11.23 -49.28 -0.80
C ASP A 33 12.55 -49.54 -1.52
N TYR A 34 13.44 -50.28 -0.85
CA TYR A 34 14.82 -50.54 -1.26
C TYR A 34 15.74 -49.30 -1.31
N ALA A 35 15.31 -48.15 -0.79
CA ALA A 35 16.12 -46.94 -0.68
C ALA A 35 16.15 -46.38 0.75
N ASN A 36 17.20 -45.61 1.05
CA ASN A 36 17.34 -45.00 2.37
C ASN A 36 16.43 -43.78 2.53
N PRO A 37 15.95 -43.49 3.75
CA PRO A 37 15.13 -42.31 4.02
C PRO A 37 15.86 -41.03 3.61
N THR A 38 15.11 -40.08 3.03
CA THR A 38 15.60 -38.75 2.67
C THR A 38 14.88 -37.72 3.53
N PHE A 39 15.63 -36.81 4.14
CA PHE A 39 15.09 -35.64 4.81
C PHE A 39 15.33 -34.40 3.95
N ASN A 40 14.27 -33.61 3.75
CA ASN A 40 14.31 -32.36 3.01
C ASN A 40 13.79 -31.24 3.90
N ALA A 41 14.46 -30.09 3.88
CA ALA A 41 14.00 -28.86 4.49
C ALA A 41 14.16 -27.71 3.50
N ASN A 42 13.21 -26.79 3.44
CA ASN A 42 13.28 -25.62 2.60
C ASN A 42 12.70 -24.39 3.28
N GLY A 43 13.17 -23.23 2.84
CA GLY A 43 12.72 -21.92 3.27
C GLY A 43 12.76 -20.95 2.10
N ARG A 44 11.80 -20.04 2.05
CA ARG A 44 11.70 -19.04 1.00
C ARG A 44 11.22 -17.72 1.59
N TYR A 45 11.96 -16.65 1.31
CA TYR A 45 11.66 -15.30 1.75
C TYR A 45 11.46 -14.39 0.54
N ARG A 46 10.26 -13.81 0.41
CA ARG A 46 9.92 -12.87 -0.67
C ARG A 46 10.01 -11.44 -0.16
N THR A 47 10.89 -10.66 -0.76
CA THR A 47 11.00 -9.21 -0.56
C THR A 47 10.33 -8.46 -1.71
N ASN A 48 10.23 -7.13 -1.60
CA ASN A 48 9.76 -6.29 -2.71
C ASN A 48 10.71 -6.27 -3.90
N TYR A 49 11.97 -6.70 -3.73
CA TYR A 49 13.04 -6.53 -4.72
C TYR A 49 13.59 -7.86 -5.25
N ALA A 50 13.41 -8.95 -4.52
CA ALA A 50 13.91 -10.28 -4.84
C ALA A 50 13.26 -11.34 -3.94
N THR A 51 13.33 -12.59 -4.38
CA THR A 51 12.98 -13.78 -3.61
C THR A 51 14.26 -14.55 -3.31
N VAL A 52 14.47 -14.87 -2.04
CA VAL A 52 15.59 -15.69 -1.57
C VAL A 52 15.06 -17.04 -1.16
N GLY A 53 15.68 -18.11 -1.62
CA GLY A 53 15.34 -19.48 -1.28
C GLY A 53 16.53 -20.22 -0.69
N GLY A 54 16.25 -21.17 0.18
CA GLY A 54 17.21 -22.12 0.69
C GLY A 54 16.57 -23.50 0.78
N SER A 55 17.31 -24.54 0.43
CA SER A 55 16.90 -25.91 0.71
C SER A 55 18.09 -26.78 1.09
N TYR A 56 17.79 -27.81 1.85
CA TYR A 56 18.75 -28.76 2.35
C TYR A 56 18.15 -30.15 2.27
N SER A 57 18.87 -31.07 1.66
CA SER A 57 18.46 -32.46 1.46
C SER A 57 19.56 -33.39 1.92
N ILE A 58 19.20 -34.41 2.68
CA ILE A 58 20.14 -35.42 3.18
C ILE A 58 19.54 -36.81 3.04
N ALA A 59 20.34 -37.71 2.50
CA ALA A 59 20.12 -39.15 2.44
C ALA A 59 21.45 -39.86 2.76
N ASP A 60 21.43 -41.16 3.00
CA ASP A 60 22.66 -41.90 3.32
C ASP A 60 23.71 -41.86 2.19
N SER A 61 23.29 -41.63 0.94
CA SER A 61 24.17 -41.58 -0.22
C SER A 61 24.61 -40.16 -0.61
N TYR A 62 23.94 -39.11 -0.12
CA TYR A 62 24.27 -37.73 -0.48
C TYR A 62 23.78 -36.70 0.54
N GLN A 63 24.47 -35.55 0.52
CA GLN A 63 24.05 -34.36 1.23
C GLN A 63 24.11 -33.18 0.25
N GLN A 64 23.02 -32.44 0.14
CA GLN A 64 22.87 -31.34 -0.81
C GLN A 64 22.34 -30.11 -0.08
N ALA A 65 22.93 -28.97 -0.39
CA ALA A 65 22.46 -27.66 0.04
C ALA A 65 22.31 -26.77 -1.19
N MET A 66 21.21 -26.05 -1.27
CA MET A 66 20.93 -25.11 -2.35
C MET A 66 20.52 -23.77 -1.77
N VAL A 67 21.08 -22.70 -2.32
CA VAL A 67 20.65 -21.32 -2.09
C VAL A 67 20.26 -20.74 -3.44
N SER A 68 19.12 -20.08 -3.50
CA SER A 68 18.62 -19.43 -4.71
C SER A 68 18.28 -17.97 -4.45
N LEU A 69 18.52 -17.15 -5.47
CA LEU A 69 18.11 -15.75 -5.51
C LEU A 69 17.44 -15.52 -6.87
N SER A 70 16.18 -15.13 -6.87
CA SER A 70 15.39 -14.83 -8.06
C SER A 70 14.74 -13.46 -7.93
N GLY A 71 14.57 -12.76 -9.04
CA GLY A 71 13.98 -11.43 -9.07
C GLY A 71 13.83 -10.94 -10.49
N SER A 72 13.39 -9.69 -10.64
CA SER A 72 13.24 -9.03 -11.93
C SER A 72 13.86 -7.64 -11.87
N VAL A 73 14.26 -7.14 -13.04
CA VAL A 73 14.73 -5.78 -13.23
C VAL A 73 13.85 -5.14 -14.29
N VAL A 74 13.19 -4.05 -13.93
CA VAL A 74 12.31 -3.28 -14.81
C VAL A 74 12.94 -1.91 -15.03
N ALA A 75 13.31 -1.62 -16.28
CA ALA A 75 13.72 -0.28 -16.70
C ALA A 75 12.50 0.49 -17.22
N HIS A 76 12.31 1.72 -16.75
CA HIS A 76 11.24 2.62 -17.14
C HIS A 76 11.78 4.05 -17.32
N SER A 77 10.93 5.00 -17.72
CA SER A 77 11.30 6.40 -17.98
C SER A 77 12.05 7.09 -16.85
N ASP A 78 11.77 6.69 -15.60
CA ASP A 78 12.25 7.36 -14.40
C ASP A 78 13.39 6.57 -13.70
N GLY A 79 13.82 5.45 -14.27
CA GLY A 79 14.98 4.69 -13.80
C GLY A 79 14.81 3.17 -13.86
N ILE A 80 15.42 2.50 -12.89
CA ILE A 80 15.45 1.05 -12.79
C ILE A 80 14.82 0.64 -11.45
N LEU A 81 13.96 -0.37 -11.51
CA LEU A 81 13.29 -0.94 -10.37
C LEU A 81 13.56 -2.45 -10.28
N PHE A 82 13.95 -2.89 -9.10
CA PHE A 82 14.01 -4.31 -8.78
C PHE A 82 12.66 -4.78 -8.27
N GLY A 83 12.21 -5.91 -8.79
CA GLY A 83 10.96 -6.54 -8.39
C GLY A 83 11.17 -8.00 -7.98
N PRO A 84 10.13 -8.64 -7.42
CA PRO A 84 10.14 -10.07 -7.20
C PRO A 84 10.20 -10.82 -8.55
N GLU A 85 9.90 -12.11 -8.54
CA GLU A 85 9.97 -12.97 -9.73
C GLU A 85 9.22 -12.40 -10.93
N GLN A 86 9.87 -12.44 -12.10
CA GLN A 86 9.29 -11.97 -13.35
C GLN A 86 8.07 -12.80 -13.73
N GLY A 87 6.96 -12.13 -14.04
CA GLY A 87 5.85 -12.74 -14.75
C GLY A 87 5.80 -12.33 -16.21
N GLN A 88 4.91 -12.98 -16.97
CA GLN A 88 4.76 -12.71 -18.40
C GLN A 88 4.09 -11.37 -18.68
N THR A 89 3.11 -10.99 -17.88
CA THR A 89 2.41 -9.70 -18.00
C THR A 89 2.45 -9.05 -16.63
N MET A 90 2.97 -7.81 -16.56
CA MET A 90 3.27 -7.11 -15.33
C MET A 90 2.63 -5.73 -15.33
N VAL A 91 2.44 -5.16 -14.14
CA VAL A 91 2.02 -3.76 -13.98
C VAL A 91 3.07 -3.00 -13.18
N LEU A 92 3.55 -1.89 -13.73
CA LEU A 92 4.35 -0.91 -13.03
C LEU A 92 3.39 0.09 -12.35
N VAL A 93 3.30 0.01 -11.04
CA VAL A 93 2.54 0.98 -10.23
C VAL A 93 3.44 2.18 -9.95
N HIS A 94 2.89 3.37 -10.15
CA HIS A 94 3.50 4.63 -9.77
C HIS A 94 2.53 5.42 -8.87
N ALA A 95 2.93 5.64 -7.63
CA ALA A 95 2.19 6.35 -6.60
C ALA A 95 3.21 7.22 -5.84
N PRO A 96 3.44 8.48 -6.29
CA PRO A 96 4.44 9.35 -5.68
C PRO A 96 4.13 9.57 -4.20
N ASP A 97 5.17 9.63 -3.35
CA ASP A 97 5.06 9.81 -1.89
C ASP A 97 4.29 8.71 -1.12
N ALA A 98 3.69 7.73 -1.80
CA ALA A 98 2.92 6.65 -1.18
C ALA A 98 3.78 5.47 -0.68
N ALA A 99 5.02 5.75 -0.27
CA ALA A 99 5.94 4.73 0.21
C ALA A 99 5.32 3.96 1.39
N GLY A 100 5.38 2.63 1.34
CA GLY A 100 4.78 1.75 2.34
C GLY A 100 3.35 1.28 2.00
N ALA A 101 2.64 1.94 1.09
CA ALA A 101 1.32 1.47 0.66
C ALA A 101 1.40 0.03 0.11
N LYS A 102 0.57 -0.88 0.62
CA LYS A 102 0.58 -2.28 0.19
C LYS A 102 -0.18 -2.43 -1.12
N VAL A 103 0.33 -3.28 -2.00
CA VAL A 103 -0.38 -3.63 -3.25
C VAL A 103 -1.22 -4.87 -3.00
N ASN A 104 -2.53 -4.74 -3.11
CA ASN A 104 -3.45 -5.85 -2.90
C ASN A 104 -3.24 -6.97 -3.91
N ASN A 105 -3.67 -8.18 -3.52
CA ASN A 105 -3.52 -9.42 -4.30
C ASN A 105 -2.07 -9.83 -4.62
N THR A 106 -1.07 -9.07 -4.16
CA THR A 106 0.34 -9.46 -4.22
C THR A 106 0.92 -9.49 -2.82
N VAL A 107 1.01 -10.69 -2.27
CA VAL A 107 1.40 -10.92 -0.88
C VAL A 107 2.74 -10.25 -0.56
N GLY A 108 2.71 -9.35 0.42
CA GLY A 108 3.88 -8.66 0.94
C GLY A 108 4.51 -7.63 -0.02
N LEU A 109 3.89 -7.27 -1.14
CA LEU A 109 4.38 -6.20 -2.03
C LEU A 109 3.92 -4.84 -1.51
N SER A 110 4.83 -3.86 -1.49
CA SER A 110 4.50 -2.47 -1.18
C SER A 110 5.27 -1.49 -2.04
N VAL A 111 4.72 -0.28 -2.17
CA VAL A 111 5.32 0.85 -2.88
C VAL A 111 6.63 1.25 -2.18
N ASN A 112 7.69 1.36 -2.97
CA ASN A 112 9.02 1.72 -2.47
C ASN A 112 9.12 3.24 -2.18
N LYS A 113 10.28 3.68 -1.69
CA LYS A 113 10.54 5.10 -1.37
C LYS A 113 10.50 6.04 -2.58
N ALA A 114 10.68 5.52 -3.78
CA ALA A 114 10.60 6.30 -5.02
C ALA A 114 9.16 6.37 -5.56
N GLY A 115 8.18 5.79 -4.87
CA GLY A 115 6.78 5.76 -5.32
C GLY A 115 6.48 4.67 -6.34
N TYR A 116 7.28 3.60 -6.42
CA TYR A 116 7.05 2.53 -7.40
C TYR A 116 6.89 1.14 -6.79
N ALA A 117 6.12 0.29 -7.47
CA ALA A 117 6.04 -1.15 -7.23
C ALA A 117 5.80 -1.89 -8.56
N VAL A 118 6.28 -3.13 -8.67
CA VAL A 118 6.02 -4.00 -9.82
C VAL A 118 5.11 -5.14 -9.38
N VAL A 119 3.89 -5.15 -9.91
CA VAL A 119 2.97 -6.27 -9.78
C VAL A 119 3.41 -7.36 -10.74
N PRO A 120 3.86 -8.52 -10.24
CA PRO A 120 4.54 -9.51 -11.06
C PRO A 120 3.58 -10.30 -11.96
N TYR A 121 2.30 -10.41 -11.60
CA TYR A 121 1.34 -11.23 -12.35
C TYR A 121 -0.01 -10.53 -12.46
N VAL A 122 -0.45 -10.29 -13.69
CA VAL A 122 -1.81 -9.87 -14.03
C VAL A 122 -2.34 -10.72 -15.19
N THR A 123 -3.66 -10.82 -15.34
CA THR A 123 -4.25 -11.63 -16.41
C THR A 123 -4.36 -10.78 -17.68
N PRO A 124 -3.73 -11.18 -18.80
CA PRO A 124 -3.82 -10.41 -20.04
C PRO A 124 -5.24 -10.45 -20.62
N TYR A 125 -5.62 -9.41 -21.36
CA TYR A 125 -6.93 -9.25 -22.01
C TYR A 125 -8.14 -9.26 -21.06
N ARG A 126 -7.91 -9.08 -19.75
CA ARG A 126 -8.95 -8.99 -18.73
C ARG A 126 -8.75 -7.72 -17.92
N LEU A 127 -9.84 -7.17 -17.39
CA LEU A 127 -9.76 -6.12 -16.39
C LEU A 127 -9.12 -6.70 -15.12
N ASN A 128 -8.02 -6.08 -14.70
CA ASN A 128 -7.37 -6.35 -13.44
C ASN A 128 -7.55 -5.12 -12.55
N ASP A 129 -8.06 -5.32 -11.34
CA ASP A 129 -8.12 -4.31 -10.30
C ASP A 129 -6.77 -4.25 -9.58
N ILE A 130 -6.11 -3.09 -9.65
CA ILE A 130 -4.90 -2.78 -8.90
C ILE A 130 -5.32 -1.87 -7.76
N THR A 131 -5.17 -2.33 -6.53
CA THR A 131 -5.60 -1.59 -5.34
C THR A 131 -4.43 -1.38 -4.39
N LEU A 132 -4.33 -0.17 -3.85
CA LEU A 132 -3.36 0.23 -2.86
C LEU A 132 -4.03 0.37 -1.49
N ASP A 133 -3.44 -0.27 -0.48
CA ASP A 133 -3.83 -0.11 0.92
C ASP A 133 -2.93 0.95 1.58
N PRO A 134 -3.50 2.10 1.99
CA PRO A 134 -2.75 3.22 2.56
C PRO A 134 -2.34 3.02 4.03
N GLN A 135 -2.71 1.92 4.71
CA GLN A 135 -2.49 1.74 6.15
C GLN A 135 -1.03 1.91 6.61
N GLU A 136 -0.07 1.48 5.80
CA GLU A 136 1.37 1.58 6.12
C GLU A 136 2.07 2.77 5.45
N MET A 137 1.30 3.64 4.78
CA MET A 137 1.79 4.90 4.21
C MET A 137 1.93 5.98 5.28
N SER A 138 2.69 7.05 4.99
CA SER A 138 2.70 8.25 5.83
C SER A 138 1.28 8.83 6.00
N SER A 139 0.93 9.24 7.23
CA SER A 139 -0.33 9.94 7.51
C SER A 139 -0.44 11.30 6.82
N GLU A 140 0.70 11.85 6.39
CA GLU A 140 0.79 13.10 5.64
C GLU A 140 0.53 12.92 4.14
N VAL A 141 0.22 11.70 3.69
CA VAL A 141 -0.06 11.40 2.26
C VAL A 141 -1.46 10.79 2.15
N GLU A 142 -2.15 11.08 1.05
CA GLU A 142 -3.45 10.54 0.71
C GLU A 142 -3.42 10.12 -0.74
N LEU A 143 -4.06 8.99 -1.00
CA LEU A 143 -4.34 8.52 -2.35
C LEU A 143 -5.66 9.15 -2.78
N GLU A 144 -5.70 9.88 -3.89
CA GLU A 144 -6.97 10.39 -4.43
C GLU A 144 -7.91 9.25 -4.81
N GLU A 145 -7.33 8.16 -5.30
CA GLU A 145 -8.00 6.92 -5.63
C GLU A 145 -7.19 5.76 -5.06
N THR A 146 -7.84 4.79 -4.43
CA THR A 146 -7.17 3.60 -3.89
C THR A 146 -7.21 2.42 -4.85
N SER A 147 -7.95 2.51 -5.96
CA SER A 147 -8.11 1.43 -6.92
C SER A 147 -8.12 1.94 -8.36
N GLN A 148 -7.40 1.23 -9.23
CA GLN A 148 -7.29 1.50 -10.67
C GLN A 148 -7.53 0.21 -11.45
N ARG A 149 -8.10 0.32 -12.66
CA ARG A 149 -8.42 -0.83 -13.52
C ARG A 149 -7.62 -0.79 -14.81
N ILE A 150 -7.00 -1.91 -15.17
CA ILE A 150 -6.25 -2.03 -16.42
C ILE A 150 -6.46 -3.37 -17.11
N ALA A 151 -6.48 -3.36 -18.44
CA ALA A 151 -6.54 -4.55 -19.29
C ALA A 151 -5.29 -4.65 -20.19
N PRO A 152 -4.18 -5.23 -19.69
CA PRO A 152 -2.93 -5.29 -20.43
C PRO A 152 -2.94 -6.38 -21.50
N PHE A 153 -2.18 -6.17 -22.58
CA PHE A 153 -1.87 -7.21 -23.56
C PHE A 153 -0.90 -8.25 -22.97
N ALA A 154 -0.91 -9.47 -23.52
CA ALA A 154 0.05 -10.49 -23.11
C ALA A 154 1.49 -10.01 -23.39
N GLY A 155 2.38 -10.14 -22.41
CA GLY A 155 3.77 -9.69 -22.54
C GLY A 155 3.99 -8.22 -22.16
N ALA A 156 2.92 -7.45 -21.89
CA ALA A 156 3.06 -6.02 -21.58
C ALA A 156 3.54 -5.79 -20.15
N ILE A 157 4.29 -4.69 -19.98
CA ILE A 157 4.54 -4.05 -18.69
C ILE A 157 3.76 -2.74 -18.70
N ALA A 158 2.53 -2.78 -18.20
CA ALA A 158 1.65 -1.63 -18.27
C ALA A 158 1.87 -0.70 -17.06
N LYS A 159 1.94 0.61 -17.26
CA LYS A 159 2.05 1.59 -16.18
C LYS A 159 0.66 1.98 -15.67
N VAL A 160 0.50 2.07 -14.35
CA VAL A 160 -0.71 2.58 -13.69
C VAL A 160 -0.28 3.65 -12.69
N ASP A 161 -0.85 4.84 -12.83
CA ASP A 161 -0.56 5.99 -11.96
C ASP A 161 -1.68 6.15 -10.91
N PHE A 162 -1.27 6.40 -9.67
CA PHE A 162 -2.14 6.77 -8.56
C PHE A 162 -1.79 8.18 -8.12
N ALA A 163 -2.74 9.10 -8.22
CA ALA A 163 -2.54 10.47 -7.77
C ALA A 163 -2.47 10.53 -6.24
N THR A 164 -1.53 11.31 -5.72
CA THR A 164 -1.33 11.48 -4.28
C THR A 164 -1.35 12.94 -3.88
N LYS A 165 -1.87 13.20 -2.67
CA LYS A 165 -1.88 14.53 -2.05
C LYS A 165 -1.12 14.50 -0.74
N THR A 166 -0.08 15.34 -0.66
CA THR A 166 0.69 15.55 0.57
C THR A 166 0.07 16.64 1.43
N GLY A 167 0.09 16.48 2.74
CA GLY A 167 -0.37 17.46 3.70
C GLY A 167 -1.00 16.80 4.93
N TYR A 168 -1.20 17.61 5.97
CA TYR A 168 -1.91 17.23 7.17
C TYR A 168 -3.41 17.11 6.89
N ALA A 169 -4.00 15.98 7.25
CA ALA A 169 -5.45 15.82 7.31
C ALA A 169 -5.99 16.50 8.57
N VAL A 170 -6.77 17.56 8.39
CA VAL A 170 -7.28 18.38 9.50
C VAL A 170 -8.80 18.40 9.45
N TYR A 171 -9.42 18.11 10.59
CA TYR A 171 -10.81 18.43 10.84
C TYR A 171 -10.92 19.62 11.79
N ILE A 172 -11.69 20.61 11.38
CA ILE A 172 -11.97 21.81 12.16
C ILE A 172 -13.47 21.83 12.46
N ASN A 173 -13.83 21.64 13.72
CA ASN A 173 -15.20 21.90 14.16
C ASN A 173 -15.40 23.41 14.17
N SER A 174 -16.27 23.91 13.29
CA SER A 174 -16.44 25.34 13.11
C SER A 174 -17.90 25.73 13.01
N LYS A 175 -18.27 26.82 13.65
CA LYS A 175 -19.60 27.43 13.61
C LYS A 175 -19.44 28.91 13.32
N THR A 176 -20.49 29.54 12.81
CA THR A 176 -20.50 31.00 12.63
C THR A 176 -20.37 31.70 13.98
N ALA A 177 -20.01 32.99 13.98
CA ALA A 177 -19.95 33.81 15.19
C ALA A 177 -21.27 33.79 16.00
N ASP A 178 -22.41 33.64 15.33
CA ASP A 178 -23.74 33.52 15.94
C ASP A 178 -24.07 32.11 16.47
N GLY A 179 -23.15 31.16 16.33
CA GLY A 179 -23.31 29.77 16.75
C GLY A 179 -24.07 28.87 15.76
N ASN A 180 -24.37 29.36 14.55
CA ASN A 180 -25.03 28.58 13.52
C ASN A 180 -24.05 27.59 12.86
N SER A 181 -24.58 26.46 12.40
CA SER A 181 -23.79 25.47 11.67
C SER A 181 -23.49 25.96 10.25
N LEU A 182 -22.29 25.63 9.78
CA LEU A 182 -21.88 25.79 8.39
C LEU A 182 -22.69 24.83 7.49
N PRO A 183 -23.09 25.28 6.28
CA PRO A 183 -23.81 24.42 5.34
C PRO A 183 -22.98 23.22 4.90
N PHE A 184 -23.62 22.06 4.81
CA PHE A 184 -23.00 20.86 4.24
C PHE A 184 -22.57 21.09 2.79
N ALA A 185 -21.43 20.54 2.42
CA ALA A 185 -20.80 20.67 1.11
C ALA A 185 -20.35 22.09 0.72
N ALA A 186 -20.32 23.05 1.66
CA ALA A 186 -19.66 24.33 1.45
C ALA A 186 -18.17 24.12 1.14
N GLN A 187 -17.65 24.83 0.14
CA GLN A 187 -16.26 24.70 -0.27
C GLN A 187 -15.35 25.55 0.62
N VAL A 188 -14.14 25.05 0.87
CA VAL A 188 -13.15 25.70 1.71
C VAL A 188 -11.93 26.04 0.86
N PHE A 189 -11.59 27.32 0.84
CA PHE A 189 -10.50 27.88 0.05
C PHE A 189 -9.38 28.36 0.96
N ASN A 190 -8.13 28.29 0.48
CA ASN A 190 -7.00 28.91 1.14
C ASN A 190 -6.84 30.38 0.71
N GLN A 191 -5.81 31.06 1.20
CA GLN A 191 -5.50 32.45 0.84
C GLN A 191 -5.17 32.68 -0.65
N LYS A 192 -4.87 31.60 -1.39
CA LYS A 192 -4.61 31.63 -2.84
C LYS A 192 -5.85 31.36 -3.69
N ASP A 193 -7.02 31.27 -3.06
CA ASP A 193 -8.29 30.94 -3.72
C ASP A 193 -8.31 29.52 -4.32
N GLU A 194 -7.50 28.61 -3.76
CA GLU A 194 -7.49 27.19 -4.13
C GLU A 194 -8.45 26.42 -3.22
N ALA A 195 -9.31 25.56 -3.81
CA ALA A 195 -10.17 24.67 -3.04
C ALA A 195 -9.34 23.59 -2.34
N VAL A 196 -9.25 23.67 -1.00
CA VAL A 196 -8.43 22.80 -0.16
C VAL A 196 -9.24 21.87 0.74
N GLY A 197 -10.57 22.07 0.81
CA GLY A 197 -11.42 21.30 1.69
C GLY A 197 -12.91 21.50 1.47
N ILE A 198 -13.69 20.86 2.33
CA ILE A 198 -15.16 20.87 2.28
C ILE A 198 -15.74 20.82 3.69
N VAL A 199 -16.92 21.40 3.88
CA VAL A 199 -17.72 21.24 5.10
C VAL A 199 -18.49 19.92 5.04
N ALA A 200 -18.15 19.00 5.92
CA ALA A 200 -18.84 17.74 6.16
C ALA A 200 -20.00 17.92 7.17
N GLN A 201 -20.72 16.83 7.44
CA GLN A 201 -21.84 16.82 8.37
C GLN A 201 -21.41 17.24 9.78
N GLY A 202 -22.31 17.91 10.50
CA GLY A 202 -22.03 18.38 11.86
C GLY A 202 -21.18 19.65 11.93
N SER A 203 -21.12 20.44 10.85
CA SER A 203 -20.35 21.68 10.81
C SER A 203 -18.84 21.47 10.92
N MET A 204 -18.37 20.39 10.30
CA MET A 204 -16.98 19.96 10.38
C MET A 204 -16.26 20.23 9.06
N ILE A 205 -15.29 21.13 9.06
CA ILE A 205 -14.44 21.36 7.89
C ILE A 205 -13.41 20.23 7.82
N TYR A 206 -13.32 19.55 6.68
CA TYR A 206 -12.21 18.66 6.34
C TYR A 206 -11.32 19.35 5.32
N LEU A 207 -10.02 19.40 5.58
CA LEU A 207 -9.05 19.85 4.59
C LEU A 207 -7.75 19.05 4.66
N ARG A 208 -7.00 19.11 3.57
CA ARG A 208 -5.62 18.62 3.51
C ARG A 208 -4.68 19.76 3.13
N THR A 209 -3.67 20.01 3.95
CA THR A 209 -2.83 21.21 3.84
C THR A 209 -1.39 20.96 4.25
N PRO A 210 -0.39 21.52 3.55
CA PRO A 210 1.00 21.48 3.99
C PRO A 210 1.28 22.48 5.13
N LEU A 211 0.34 23.37 5.45
CA LEU A 211 0.54 24.46 6.41
C LEU A 211 -0.01 24.10 7.79
N ALA A 212 0.82 24.27 8.82
CA ALA A 212 0.41 24.08 10.22
C ALA A 212 -0.51 25.20 10.76
N GLN A 213 -0.56 26.34 10.07
CA GLN A 213 -1.45 27.45 10.36
C GLN A 213 -1.77 28.19 9.06
N ASP A 214 -3.02 28.55 8.86
CA ASP A 214 -3.46 29.35 7.71
C ASP A 214 -4.84 29.98 7.99
N SER A 215 -5.28 30.89 7.11
CA SER A 215 -6.64 31.42 7.05
C SER A 215 -7.39 30.77 5.88
N LEU A 216 -8.59 30.29 6.17
CA LEU A 216 -9.47 29.61 5.24
C LEU A 216 -10.72 30.45 4.98
N TYR A 217 -11.22 30.43 3.76
CA TYR A 217 -12.51 31.01 3.39
C TYR A 217 -13.50 29.90 3.11
N VAL A 218 -14.58 29.84 3.87
CA VAL A 218 -15.70 28.92 3.63
C VAL A 218 -16.72 29.67 2.80
N LYS A 219 -17.09 29.13 1.63
CA LYS A 219 -18.08 29.73 0.72
C LYS A 219 -19.19 28.73 0.42
N TRP A 220 -20.44 29.12 0.62
CA TRP A 220 -21.63 28.31 0.29
C TRP A 220 -22.59 28.99 -0.69
N GLY A 221 -22.30 30.22 -1.09
CA GLY A 221 -23.03 30.95 -2.12
C GLY A 221 -22.24 32.18 -2.58
N ASP A 222 -22.82 32.98 -3.46
CA ASP A 222 -22.13 34.10 -4.13
C ASP A 222 -22.35 35.45 -3.43
N GLU A 223 -23.30 35.54 -2.49
CA GLU A 223 -23.55 36.76 -1.75
C GLU A 223 -22.49 37.01 -0.67
N SER A 224 -22.31 38.28 -0.28
CA SER A 224 -21.26 38.67 0.67
C SER A 224 -21.42 38.09 2.08
N ASN A 225 -22.64 37.69 2.44
CA ASN A 225 -23.04 37.02 3.68
C ASN A 225 -23.00 35.48 3.57
N GLU A 226 -22.72 34.92 2.38
CA GLU A 226 -22.64 33.48 2.13
C GLU A 226 -21.21 32.95 2.18
N ARG A 227 -20.38 33.64 2.96
CA ARG A 227 -18.98 33.30 3.20
C ARG A 227 -18.56 33.68 4.62
N CYS A 228 -17.57 32.97 5.15
CA CYS A 228 -16.92 33.33 6.40
C CYS A 228 -15.45 32.90 6.41
N SER A 229 -14.66 33.47 7.32
CA SER A 229 -13.23 33.21 7.47
C SER A 229 -12.94 32.38 8.73
N VAL A 230 -12.09 31.36 8.59
CA VAL A 230 -11.63 30.50 9.70
C VAL A 230 -10.12 30.55 9.77
N GLU A 231 -9.57 30.87 10.94
CA GLU A 231 -8.14 30.75 11.21
C GLU A 231 -7.89 29.48 12.02
N TYR A 232 -6.89 28.69 11.62
CA TYR A 232 -6.50 27.49 12.37
C TYR A 232 -5.02 27.50 12.71
N ASN A 233 -4.66 26.85 13.82
CA ASN A 233 -3.27 26.57 14.18
C ASN A 233 -3.18 25.18 14.81
N ILE A 234 -2.54 24.25 14.12
CA ILE A 234 -2.35 22.85 14.53
C ILE A 234 -0.92 22.56 15.01
N SER A 235 -0.08 23.57 15.18
CA SER A 235 1.34 23.41 15.52
C SER A 235 1.58 22.61 16.82
N ASN A 236 0.65 22.73 17.78
CA ASN A 236 0.73 21.99 19.05
C ASN A 236 0.33 20.52 18.88
N GLN A 237 -0.68 20.25 18.04
CA GLN A 237 -1.19 18.91 17.75
C GLN A 237 -0.18 18.11 16.95
N LEU A 238 0.54 18.74 16.00
CA LEU A 238 1.59 18.10 15.22
C LEU A 238 2.79 17.61 16.05
N ARG A 239 2.99 18.15 17.27
CA ARG A 239 4.03 17.65 18.19
C ARG A 239 3.69 16.25 18.73
N ASN A 240 2.41 15.89 18.77
CA ASN A 240 1.94 14.57 19.16
C ASN A 240 1.80 13.67 17.91
N LYS A 241 2.91 13.01 17.54
CA LYS A 241 3.01 12.12 16.36
C LYS A 241 2.11 10.87 16.36
N GLN A 242 1.19 10.71 17.32
CA GLN A 242 0.32 9.54 17.43
C GLN A 242 -1.00 9.67 16.66
N GLN A 243 -1.34 10.85 16.13
CA GLN A 243 -2.62 11.06 15.45
C GLN A 243 -2.42 11.20 13.94
N SER A 244 -2.98 10.26 13.17
CA SER A 244 -3.00 10.32 11.71
C SER A 244 -3.93 11.41 11.17
N ILE A 245 -4.81 11.94 12.02
CA ILE A 245 -5.82 12.96 11.71
C ILE A 245 -5.82 13.98 12.86
N VAL A 246 -5.71 15.26 12.53
CA VAL A 246 -5.70 16.34 13.52
C VAL A 246 -7.10 16.92 13.69
N MET A 247 -7.58 17.00 14.92
CA MET A 247 -8.84 17.65 15.26
C MET A 247 -8.58 19.00 15.93
N THR A 248 -9.31 20.04 15.56
CA THR A 248 -9.28 21.35 16.22
C THR A 248 -10.64 22.05 16.14
N GLU A 249 -10.78 23.17 16.83
CA GLU A 249 -11.99 23.98 16.86
C GLU A 249 -11.64 25.42 16.49
N ALA A 250 -12.47 26.05 15.66
CA ALA A 250 -12.28 27.46 15.28
C ALA A 250 -13.61 28.11 14.91
N VAL A 251 -13.78 29.39 15.23
CA VAL A 251 -15.00 30.13 14.89
C VAL A 251 -14.88 30.72 13.49
N CYS A 252 -15.93 30.57 12.69
CA CYS A 252 -16.06 31.20 11.38
C CYS A 252 -16.60 32.63 11.55
N LYS A 253 -15.82 33.62 11.13
CA LYS A 253 -16.13 35.05 11.26
C LYS A 253 -16.62 35.66 9.95
#